data_AF-A0A293MSH3-F1
#
_entry.id   AF-A0A293MSH3-F1
#
_cell.length_a   1.000
_cell.length_b   1.000
_cell.length_c   1.000
_cell.angle_alpha   90.00
_cell.angle_beta   90.00
_cell.angle_gamma   90.00
#
_symmetry.space_group_name_H-M   'P 1'
#
loop_
_entity.id
_entity.type
_entity.pdbx_description
1 polymer ?
#
loop_
_entity_poly.entity_id
_entity_poly.type
_entity_poly.pdbx_seq_one_letter_code
_entity_poly.pdbx_strand_id
1 'polypeptide(L)'
;MPQGGRKVPFSAKQKKLQLQHKRERKKGHDGVQPGNVETERKKAPAENMSLGDVLRINVQPGADGQARSSRVFRYALHFKRETAEELHRRKMRSREPFEVLPEEALETTPDEFFRPGSALDMPQRPPWNRSMSKEALQAREMQYFREYVEGIEKNFADSDLSYFELNLETWRQLWRVLEMSEVILLVADIRHPVLHFPPALFTHVTKRLHKEVILVLNKIDLVPDQLTCAWMDFFQKQFPGLRVLPFASYAGMKVKGKKGKRQGKLKMAFEACKELISICEELVGSKVDLSSWKRKIDEEFANGEMADDDDDDDEREGPEADDLEVAPQDTGFYQEERYKDGVLTLGFVGLSFAFRFSLDYLVVSKC
;
A
#
# COMPACT_ATOMS: atom_id res chain seq x y z
N MET A 1 9.80 8.26 -38.58
CA MET A 1 10.65 8.53 -37.40
C MET A 1 11.08 9.99 -37.41
N PRO A 2 10.86 10.73 -36.32
CA PRO A 2 11.82 11.75 -35.89
C PRO A 2 12.37 11.41 -34.50
N GLN A 3 13.66 11.68 -34.33
CA GLN A 3 14.51 11.27 -33.22
C GLN A 3 14.20 12.04 -31.94
N GLY A 4 14.17 11.33 -30.81
CA GLY A 4 13.88 11.88 -29.47
C GLY A 4 14.95 12.85 -28.98
N GLY A 5 14.53 14.07 -28.63
CA GLY A 5 15.37 15.06 -27.98
C GLY A 5 15.70 14.66 -26.54
N ARG A 6 16.99 14.70 -26.19
CA ARG A 6 17.52 14.47 -24.84
C ARG A 6 17.01 15.55 -23.89
N LYS A 7 16.53 15.19 -22.68
CA LYS A 7 16.14 16.16 -21.63
C LYS A 7 17.33 17.07 -21.30
N VAL A 8 17.12 18.38 -21.36
CA VAL A 8 18.12 19.40 -21.00
C VAL A 8 18.16 19.53 -19.48
N PRO A 9 19.35 19.50 -18.83
CA PRO A 9 19.45 19.66 -17.38
C PRO A 9 19.00 21.06 -16.94
N PHE A 10 18.17 21.09 -15.89
CA PHE A 10 17.54 22.30 -15.37
C PHE A 10 18.52 23.12 -14.53
N SER A 11 18.65 24.42 -14.82
CA SER A 11 19.58 25.30 -14.10
C SER A 11 19.05 25.64 -12.69
N ALA A 12 19.88 25.43 -11.67
CA ALA A 12 19.55 25.75 -10.27
C ALA A 12 19.13 27.22 -10.05
N LYS A 13 19.60 28.15 -10.90
CA LYS A 13 19.19 29.56 -10.87
C LYS A 13 17.74 29.77 -11.32
N GLN A 14 17.28 29.04 -12.34
CA GLN A 14 15.89 29.13 -12.81
C GLN A 14 14.92 28.57 -11.76
N LYS A 15 15.29 27.46 -11.09
CA LYS A 15 14.48 26.90 -9.99
C LYS A 15 14.32 27.88 -8.82
N LYS A 16 15.39 28.61 -8.47
CA LYS A 16 15.35 29.62 -7.39
C LYS A 16 14.44 30.81 -7.75
N LEU A 17 14.48 31.28 -9.00
CA LEU A 17 13.61 32.33 -9.51
C LEU A 17 12.13 31.88 -9.54
N GLN A 18 11.87 30.65 -9.97
CA GLN A 18 10.53 30.07 -10.01
C GLN A 18 9.91 29.98 -8.60
N LEU A 19 10.71 29.59 -7.60
CA LEU A 19 10.30 29.57 -6.18
C LEU A 19 10.05 30.98 -5.61
N GLN A 20 10.81 31.99 -6.06
CA GLN A 20 10.59 33.39 -5.67
C GLN A 20 9.27 33.93 -6.21
N HIS A 21 9.01 33.74 -7.51
CA HIS A 21 7.73 34.13 -8.13
C HIS A 21 6.53 33.41 -7.48
N LYS A 22 6.68 32.15 -7.07
CA LYS A 22 5.62 31.39 -6.37
C LYS A 22 5.33 31.94 -4.97
N ARG A 23 6.35 32.38 -4.23
CA ARG A 23 6.20 33.04 -2.92
C ARG A 23 5.51 34.40 -3.03
N GLU A 24 5.80 35.16 -4.09
CA GLU A 24 5.14 36.44 -4.35
C GLU A 24 3.65 36.26 -4.69
N ARG A 25 3.27 35.19 -5.42
CA ARG A 25 1.86 34.86 -5.69
C ARG A 25 1.08 34.44 -4.44
N LYS A 26 1.70 33.68 -3.52
CA LYS A 26 1.05 33.28 -2.25
C LYS A 26 0.80 34.45 -1.30
N LYS A 27 1.64 35.49 -1.35
CA LYS A 27 1.49 36.70 -0.51
C LYS A 27 0.25 37.55 -0.82
N GLY A 28 -0.44 37.30 -1.95
CA GLY A 28 -1.64 38.04 -2.34
C GLY A 28 -2.97 37.38 -1.94
N HIS A 29 -2.96 36.23 -1.24
CA HIS A 29 -4.16 35.41 -1.03
C HIS A 29 -4.42 35.03 0.44
N ASP A 30 -3.96 35.84 1.39
CA ASP A 30 -4.30 35.69 2.81
C ASP A 30 -5.54 36.51 3.14
N GLY A 31 -6.72 35.89 3.03
CA GLY A 31 -7.98 36.57 3.35
C GLY A 31 -9.26 35.76 3.24
N VAL A 32 -9.28 34.45 3.50
CA VAL A 32 -10.56 33.71 3.68
C VAL A 32 -10.39 32.61 4.73
N GLN A 33 -11.14 32.71 5.84
CA GLN A 33 -11.28 31.65 6.85
C GLN A 33 -12.08 30.47 6.28
N PRO A 34 -11.83 29.21 6.70
CA PRO A 34 -12.54 28.06 6.18
C PRO A 34 -13.95 27.98 6.80
N GLY A 35 -14.95 28.50 6.08
CA GLY A 35 -16.36 28.24 6.35
C GLY A 35 -16.77 26.87 5.81
N ASN A 36 -17.55 26.12 6.61
CA ASN A 36 -18.24 24.91 6.17
C ASN A 36 -19.06 25.19 4.91
N VAL A 37 -18.67 24.62 3.78
CA VAL A 37 -19.51 24.61 2.57
C VAL A 37 -20.07 23.21 2.39
N GLU A 38 -21.25 22.99 2.96
CA GLU A 38 -22.17 21.97 2.47
C GLU A 38 -22.47 22.30 1.00
N THR A 39 -21.83 21.57 0.08
CA THR A 39 -22.14 21.69 -1.34
C THR A 39 -23.04 20.53 -1.71
N GLU A 40 -24.34 20.81 -1.86
CA GLU A 40 -25.26 19.91 -2.55
C GLU A 40 -24.71 19.58 -3.95
N ARG A 41 -24.23 18.34 -4.13
CA ARG A 41 -23.72 17.88 -5.43
C ARG A 41 -24.83 17.16 -6.19
N LYS A 42 -25.23 17.75 -7.32
CA LYS A 42 -26.00 17.10 -8.38
C LYS A 42 -25.35 15.78 -8.77
N LYS A 43 -26.12 14.69 -8.71
CA LYS A 43 -25.72 13.32 -9.08
C LYS A 43 -25.18 13.28 -10.52
N ALA A 44 -23.89 12.96 -10.67
CA ALA A 44 -23.41 12.26 -11.85
C ALA A 44 -24.03 10.85 -11.87
N PRO A 45 -24.21 10.20 -13.04
CA PRO A 45 -24.83 8.89 -13.11
C PRO A 45 -23.89 7.87 -12.45
N ALA A 46 -24.13 7.62 -11.17
CA ALA A 46 -23.58 6.47 -10.48
C ALA A 46 -24.34 5.26 -11.02
N GLU A 47 -23.60 4.28 -11.53
CA GLU A 47 -24.10 2.91 -11.54
C GLU A 47 -24.47 2.59 -10.09
N ASN A 48 -25.77 2.57 -9.80
CA ASN A 48 -26.31 2.27 -8.48
C ASN A 48 -25.91 0.84 -8.11
N MET A 49 -24.76 0.71 -7.47
CA MET A 49 -24.43 -0.44 -6.64
C MET A 49 -25.22 -0.28 -5.34
N SER A 50 -25.92 -1.33 -4.95
CA SER A 50 -26.57 -1.43 -3.65
C SER A 50 -25.52 -1.59 -2.52
N LEU A 51 -24.65 -0.60 -2.33
CA LEU A 51 -23.53 -0.63 -1.38
C LEU A 51 -23.65 0.42 -0.25
N GLY A 52 -24.86 0.95 -0.03
CA GLY A 52 -25.08 2.03 0.94
C GLY A 52 -24.37 3.35 0.57
N ASP A 53 -24.36 4.30 1.50
CA ASP A 53 -23.60 5.54 1.36
C ASP A 53 -22.09 5.23 1.47
N VAL A 54 -21.34 5.38 0.37
CA VAL A 54 -19.90 5.14 0.34
C VAL A 54 -19.11 6.45 0.45
N LEU A 55 -18.21 6.53 1.43
CA LEU A 55 -17.25 7.61 1.61
C LEU A 55 -16.04 7.41 0.68
N ARG A 56 -15.79 8.38 -0.20
CA ARG A 56 -14.62 8.42 -1.07
C ARG A 56 -13.51 9.26 -0.46
N ILE A 57 -12.36 8.65 -0.26
CA ILE A 57 -11.21 9.23 0.43
C ILE A 57 -10.08 9.49 -0.57
N ASN A 58 -9.23 10.49 -0.28
CA ASN A 58 -8.08 10.91 -1.10
C ASN A 58 -8.48 11.48 -2.47
N VAL A 59 -9.72 11.98 -2.58
CA VAL A 59 -10.19 12.74 -3.74
C VAL A 59 -9.66 14.17 -3.61
N GLN A 60 -8.56 14.47 -4.30
CA GLN A 60 -8.06 15.85 -4.37
C GLN A 60 -8.99 16.73 -5.22
N PRO A 61 -9.45 17.89 -4.72
CA PRO A 61 -10.23 18.82 -5.54
C PRO A 61 -9.38 19.36 -6.70
N GLY A 62 -10.00 19.59 -7.86
CA GLY A 62 -9.37 20.31 -8.96
C GLY A 62 -9.15 21.78 -8.58
N ALA A 63 -8.10 22.40 -9.12
CA ALA A 63 -7.72 23.79 -8.84
C ALA A 63 -8.87 24.80 -9.07
N ASP A 64 -9.82 24.47 -9.95
CA ASP A 64 -10.91 25.37 -10.36
C ASP A 64 -12.30 24.90 -9.92
N GLY A 65 -12.40 23.96 -8.97
CA GLY A 65 -13.69 23.40 -8.53
C GLY A 65 -14.41 22.54 -9.60
N GLN A 66 -13.83 22.39 -10.80
CA GLN A 66 -14.27 21.41 -11.80
C GLN A 66 -13.86 20.00 -11.37
N ALA A 67 -14.76 19.04 -11.57
CA ALA A 67 -14.49 17.63 -11.33
C ALA A 67 -13.37 17.17 -12.28
N ARG A 68 -12.19 16.84 -11.74
CA ARG A 68 -11.11 16.19 -12.49
C ARG A 68 -11.62 14.87 -13.11
N SER A 69 -11.01 14.46 -14.22
CA SER A 69 -11.38 13.25 -14.97
C SER A 69 -11.56 12.03 -14.04
N SER A 70 -12.58 11.19 -14.29
CA SER A 70 -12.86 9.98 -13.50
C SER A 70 -11.65 9.03 -13.37
N ARG A 71 -10.67 9.14 -14.29
CA ARG A 71 -9.41 8.41 -14.26
C ARG A 71 -8.52 8.76 -13.06
N VAL A 72 -8.52 10.03 -12.62
CA VAL A 72 -7.69 10.52 -11.51
C VAL A 72 -8.15 9.93 -10.18
N PHE A 73 -9.44 9.64 -10.04
CA PHE A 73 -10.03 9.11 -8.81
C PHE A 73 -10.33 7.60 -8.85
N ARG A 74 -9.72 6.89 -9.81
CA ARG A 74 -9.95 5.45 -9.99
C ARG A 74 -9.55 4.64 -8.75
N TYR A 75 -8.44 5.00 -8.13
CA TYR A 75 -7.90 4.34 -6.93
C TYR A 75 -8.20 5.11 -5.65
N ALA A 76 -9.22 5.98 -5.68
CA ALA A 76 -9.72 6.58 -4.44
C ALA A 76 -10.21 5.45 -3.52
N LEU A 77 -9.97 5.58 -2.22
CA LEU A 77 -10.42 4.57 -1.26
C LEU A 77 -11.92 4.72 -1.03
N HIS A 78 -12.63 3.60 -0.97
CA HIS A 78 -14.07 3.55 -0.79
C HIS A 78 -14.39 2.81 0.51
N PHE A 79 -14.94 3.52 1.49
CA PHE A 79 -15.34 2.94 2.77
C PHE A 79 -16.83 3.18 3.00
N LYS A 80 -17.47 2.30 3.77
CA LYS A 80 -18.84 2.55 4.23
C LYS A 80 -18.89 3.84 5.04
N ARG A 81 -19.85 4.71 4.72
CA ARG A 81 -20.06 5.96 5.46
C ARG A 81 -20.81 5.65 6.75
N GLU A 82 -20.19 6.00 7.87
CA GLU A 82 -20.87 5.96 9.17
C GLU A 82 -21.94 7.06 9.26
N THR A 83 -23.02 6.78 9.99
CA THR A 83 -24.05 7.79 10.25
C THR A 83 -23.53 8.87 11.20
N ALA A 84 -24.20 10.03 11.21
CA ALA A 84 -23.83 11.12 12.10
C ALA A 84 -23.97 10.71 13.59
N GLU A 85 -24.96 9.87 13.92
CA GLU A 85 -25.12 9.35 15.28
C GLU A 85 -23.97 8.43 15.67
N GLU A 86 -23.53 7.53 14.78
CA GLU A 86 -22.41 6.62 15.03
C GLU A 86 -21.12 7.40 15.28
N LEU A 87 -20.84 8.37 14.42
CA LEU A 87 -19.68 9.25 14.51
C LEU A 87 -19.70 10.07 15.80
N HIS A 88 -20.86 10.59 16.20
CA HIS A 88 -21.01 11.29 17.48
C HIS A 88 -20.78 10.35 18.66
N ARG A 89 -21.36 9.15 18.65
CA ARG A 89 -21.19 8.15 19.71
C ARG A 89 -19.72 7.75 19.88
N ARG A 90 -19.00 7.46 18.79
CA ARG A 90 -17.56 7.16 18.83
C ARG A 90 -16.73 8.33 19.37
N LYS A 91 -17.07 9.57 18.99
CA LYS A 91 -16.41 10.77 19.55
C LYS A 91 -16.68 10.95 21.04
N MET A 92 -17.86 10.57 21.52
CA MET A 92 -18.15 10.61 22.95
C MET A 92 -17.39 9.51 23.69
N ARG A 93 -17.38 8.28 23.17
CA ARG A 93 -16.59 7.16 23.70
C ARG A 93 -15.09 7.47 23.76
N SER A 94 -14.53 8.15 22.77
CA SER A 94 -13.11 8.54 22.79
C SER A 94 -12.77 9.61 23.84
N ARG A 95 -13.77 10.20 24.51
CA ARG A 95 -13.60 11.16 25.60
C ARG A 95 -13.76 10.50 26.98
N GLU A 96 -14.19 9.24 27.01
CA GLU A 96 -14.26 8.47 28.25
C GLU A 96 -12.84 8.10 28.71
N PRO A 97 -12.56 8.05 30.02
CA PRO A 97 -11.27 7.61 30.53
C PRO A 97 -10.94 6.18 30.05
N PHE A 98 -9.68 5.94 29.71
CA PHE A 98 -9.23 4.59 29.37
C PHE A 98 -9.31 3.68 30.59
N GLU A 99 -9.96 2.53 30.42
CA GLU A 99 -9.92 1.46 31.40
C GLU A 99 -8.65 0.63 31.18
N VAL A 100 -7.82 0.51 32.22
CA VAL A 100 -6.61 -0.33 32.17
C VAL A 100 -7.06 -1.78 32.26
N LEU A 101 -6.90 -2.49 31.15
CA LEU A 101 -7.19 -3.92 31.09
C LEU A 101 -6.04 -4.74 31.70
N PRO A 102 -6.33 -5.92 32.28
CA PRO A 102 -5.30 -6.85 32.74
C PRO A 102 -4.47 -7.37 31.55
N GLU A 103 -3.26 -7.89 31.82
CA GLU A 103 -2.31 -8.31 30.78
C GLU A 103 -2.90 -9.40 29.87
N GLU A 104 -3.68 -10.32 30.44
CA GLU A 104 -4.34 -11.40 29.70
C GLU A 104 -5.38 -10.88 28.70
N ALA A 105 -5.97 -9.71 28.95
CA ALA A 105 -6.94 -9.09 28.04
C ALA A 105 -6.26 -8.27 26.91
N LEU A 106 -4.94 -8.08 26.98
CA LEU A 106 -4.13 -7.46 25.92
C LEU A 106 -3.55 -8.51 24.96
N GLU A 107 -3.58 -9.79 25.34
CA GLU A 107 -3.24 -10.88 24.46
C GLU A 107 -4.33 -11.01 23.39
N THR A 108 -3.92 -10.97 22.12
CA THR A 108 -4.83 -11.11 21.00
C THR A 108 -4.31 -12.16 20.04
N THR A 109 -5.20 -12.99 19.54
CA THR A 109 -4.86 -14.02 18.55
C THR A 109 -5.22 -13.55 17.13
N PRO A 110 -4.45 -13.95 16.09
CA PRO A 110 -4.81 -13.65 14.70
C PRO A 110 -6.24 -14.09 14.34
N ASP A 111 -6.73 -15.17 14.95
CA ASP A 111 -8.03 -15.77 14.68
C ASP A 111 -9.21 -14.90 15.14
N GLU A 112 -9.01 -14.07 16.16
CA GLU A 112 -10.02 -13.10 16.62
C GLU A 112 -10.32 -12.04 15.57
N PHE A 113 -9.30 -11.59 14.84
CA PHE A 113 -9.41 -10.53 13.84
C PHE A 113 -9.87 -11.06 12.49
N PHE A 114 -9.20 -12.10 11.99
CA PHE A 114 -9.40 -12.56 10.62
C PHE A 114 -10.48 -13.64 10.50
N ARG A 115 -10.82 -14.31 11.60
CA ARG A 115 -11.82 -15.41 11.65
C ARG A 115 -11.68 -16.35 10.44
N PRO A 116 -10.55 -17.09 10.32
CA PRO A 116 -10.25 -17.88 9.13
C PRO A 116 -11.37 -18.85 8.77
N GLY A 117 -11.73 -18.93 7.48
CA GLY A 117 -12.83 -19.78 7.01
C GLY A 117 -14.23 -19.18 7.19
N SER A 118 -14.31 -17.94 7.69
CA SER A 118 -15.53 -17.12 7.61
C SER A 118 -15.63 -16.43 6.24
N ALA A 119 -16.73 -15.72 6.00
CA ALA A 119 -16.90 -14.92 4.77
C ALA A 119 -16.05 -13.62 4.75
N LEU A 120 -15.20 -13.38 5.76
CA LEU A 120 -14.31 -12.21 5.87
C LEU A 120 -12.95 -12.38 5.16
N ASP A 121 -12.69 -13.56 4.60
CA ASP A 121 -11.49 -13.80 3.80
C ASP A 121 -11.45 -12.91 2.56
N MET A 122 -10.24 -12.56 2.08
CA MET A 122 -10.08 -11.65 0.93
C MET A 122 -10.82 -12.13 -0.34
N PRO A 123 -11.36 -11.21 -1.16
CA PRO A 123 -11.98 -11.55 -2.44
C PRO A 123 -10.92 -12.11 -3.40
N GLN A 124 -11.23 -13.22 -4.04
CA GLN A 124 -10.34 -13.91 -4.96
C GLN A 124 -10.73 -13.57 -6.40
N ARG A 125 -9.76 -13.40 -7.29
CA ARG A 125 -10.09 -13.14 -8.69
C ARG A 125 -10.85 -14.33 -9.27
N PRO A 126 -12.04 -14.13 -9.88
CA PRO A 126 -12.75 -15.22 -10.53
C PRO A 126 -11.93 -15.76 -11.72
N PRO A 127 -11.98 -17.09 -11.99
CA PRO A 127 -11.26 -17.68 -13.11
C PRO A 127 -11.63 -17.00 -14.43
N TRP A 128 -10.64 -16.72 -15.26
CA TRP A 128 -10.83 -16.09 -16.56
C TRP A 128 -9.95 -16.76 -17.61
N ASN A 129 -10.29 -16.56 -18.89
CA ASN A 129 -9.54 -17.11 -20.00
C ASN A 129 -9.31 -16.07 -21.09
N ARG A 130 -8.33 -16.33 -21.96
CA ARG A 130 -7.89 -15.40 -23.02
C ARG A 130 -8.97 -15.12 -24.08
N SER A 131 -9.96 -16.00 -24.22
CA SER A 131 -11.08 -15.79 -25.15
C SER A 131 -12.12 -14.80 -24.65
N MET A 132 -12.09 -14.42 -23.36
CA MET A 132 -13.00 -13.40 -22.83
C MET A 132 -12.62 -12.01 -23.34
N SER A 133 -13.62 -11.21 -23.71
CA SER A 133 -13.40 -9.78 -23.95
C SER A 133 -13.09 -9.06 -22.64
N LYS A 134 -12.44 -7.90 -22.76
CA LYS A 134 -12.13 -7.05 -21.61
C LYS A 134 -13.39 -6.68 -20.84
N GLU A 135 -14.46 -6.33 -21.56
CA GLU A 135 -15.74 -5.92 -20.98
C GLU A 135 -16.41 -7.09 -20.26
N ALA A 136 -16.36 -8.30 -20.83
CA ALA A 136 -16.90 -9.50 -20.20
C ALA A 136 -16.14 -9.87 -18.92
N LEU A 137 -14.81 -9.75 -18.93
CA LEU A 137 -13.99 -9.96 -17.73
C LEU A 137 -14.31 -8.92 -16.64
N GLN A 138 -14.41 -7.65 -17.02
CA GLN A 138 -14.75 -6.58 -16.09
C GLN A 138 -16.13 -6.76 -15.47
N ALA A 139 -17.12 -7.15 -16.26
CA ALA A 139 -18.48 -7.44 -15.78
C ALA A 139 -18.50 -8.64 -14.83
N ARG A 140 -17.74 -9.70 -15.13
CA ARG A 140 -17.65 -10.89 -14.28
C ARG A 140 -16.98 -10.59 -12.94
N GLU A 141 -15.86 -9.86 -12.95
CA GLU A 141 -15.18 -9.42 -11.72
C GLU A 141 -16.10 -8.51 -10.88
N MET A 142 -16.87 -7.64 -11.54
CA MET A 142 -17.82 -6.76 -10.88
C MET A 142 -18.95 -7.54 -10.20
N GLN A 143 -19.53 -8.51 -10.92
CA GLN A 143 -20.58 -9.37 -10.38
C GLN A 143 -20.06 -10.17 -9.17
N TYR A 144 -18.90 -10.82 -9.30
CA TYR A 144 -18.29 -11.57 -8.21
C TYR A 144 -18.05 -10.70 -6.97
N PHE A 145 -17.48 -9.51 -7.15
CA PHE A 145 -17.19 -8.62 -6.03
C PHE A 145 -18.46 -8.12 -5.34
N ARG A 146 -19.53 -7.86 -6.11
CA ARG A 146 -20.83 -7.52 -5.54
C ARG A 146 -21.38 -8.66 -4.68
N GLU A 147 -21.40 -9.88 -5.20
CA GLU A 147 -21.87 -11.07 -4.47
C GLU A 147 -21.03 -11.32 -3.20
N TYR A 148 -19.72 -11.06 -3.27
CA TYR A 148 -18.82 -11.11 -2.12
C TYR A 148 -19.21 -10.11 -1.02
N VAL A 149 -19.42 -8.83 -1.37
CA VAL A 149 -19.80 -7.80 -0.39
C VAL A 149 -21.20 -8.07 0.18
N GLU A 150 -22.18 -8.43 -0.66
CA GLU A 150 -23.51 -8.82 -0.21
C GLU A 150 -23.46 -10.03 0.75
N GLY A 151 -22.54 -10.96 0.52
CA GLY A 151 -22.27 -12.09 1.42
C GLY A 151 -21.75 -11.65 2.78
N ILE A 152 -20.89 -10.64 2.85
CA ILE A 152 -20.39 -10.08 4.11
C ILE A 152 -21.53 -9.38 4.86
N GLU A 153 -22.26 -8.49 4.20
CA GLU A 153 -23.36 -7.72 4.82
C GLU A 153 -24.50 -8.61 5.30
N LYS A 154 -24.72 -9.77 4.66
CA LYS A 154 -25.72 -10.74 5.10
C LYS A 154 -25.28 -11.53 6.34
N ASN A 155 -23.98 -11.80 6.47
CA ASN A 155 -23.45 -12.69 7.51
C ASN A 155 -22.98 -11.94 8.76
N PHE A 156 -22.75 -10.63 8.67
CA PHE A 156 -22.19 -9.83 9.76
C PHE A 156 -22.92 -8.51 9.93
N ALA A 157 -23.14 -8.11 11.19
CA ALA A 157 -23.63 -6.78 11.50
C ALA A 157 -22.53 -5.73 11.31
N ASP A 158 -22.92 -4.49 11.01
CA ASP A 158 -21.98 -3.38 10.85
C ASP A 158 -21.12 -3.13 12.08
N SER A 159 -21.61 -3.45 13.28
CA SER A 159 -20.86 -3.34 14.54
C SER A 159 -19.71 -4.35 14.67
N ASP A 160 -19.80 -5.46 13.94
CA ASP A 160 -18.86 -6.57 14.06
C ASP A 160 -17.76 -6.52 12.98
N LEU A 161 -17.91 -5.59 12.02
CA LEU A 161 -17.01 -5.43 10.89
C LEU A 161 -16.03 -4.29 11.15
N SER A 162 -14.75 -4.59 10.93
CA SER A 162 -13.77 -3.53 10.69
C SER A 162 -14.03 -2.89 9.33
N TYR A 163 -13.58 -1.65 9.14
CA TYR A 163 -13.61 -1.05 7.80
C TYR A 163 -12.85 -1.91 6.81
N PHE A 164 -13.33 -1.99 5.58
CA PHE A 164 -12.64 -2.65 4.49
C PHE A 164 -12.86 -1.87 3.20
N GLU A 165 -12.00 -2.12 2.22
CA GLU A 165 -12.04 -1.44 0.93
C GLU A 165 -13.19 -1.96 0.07
N LEU A 166 -14.08 -1.06 -0.34
CA LEU A 166 -15.21 -1.31 -1.24
C LEU A 166 -14.89 -0.99 -2.71
N ASN A 167 -13.67 -0.51 -3.00
CA ASN A 167 -13.23 -0.26 -4.37
C ASN A 167 -12.69 -1.53 -5.03
N LEU A 168 -13.43 -2.04 -6.02
CA LEU A 168 -12.97 -3.15 -6.85
C LEU A 168 -11.65 -2.85 -7.57
N GLU A 169 -11.37 -1.59 -7.92
CA GLU A 169 -10.11 -1.24 -8.59
C GLU A 169 -8.89 -1.48 -7.69
N THR A 170 -9.02 -1.29 -6.37
CA THR A 170 -7.97 -1.61 -5.39
C THR A 170 -7.73 -3.12 -5.34
N TRP A 171 -8.80 -3.92 -5.30
CA TRP A 171 -8.70 -5.39 -5.33
C TRP A 171 -8.13 -5.92 -6.64
N ARG A 172 -8.48 -5.31 -7.78
CA ARG A 172 -7.87 -5.61 -9.08
C ARG A 172 -6.36 -5.38 -9.08
N GLN A 173 -5.86 -4.37 -8.35
CA GLN A 173 -4.42 -4.16 -8.23
C GLN A 173 -3.73 -5.26 -7.44
N LEU A 174 -4.33 -5.67 -6.31
CA LEU A 174 -3.85 -6.82 -5.56
C LEU A 174 -3.78 -8.06 -6.46
N TRP A 175 -4.87 -8.40 -7.17
CA TRP A 175 -4.90 -9.56 -8.05
C TRP A 175 -3.81 -9.51 -9.13
N ARG A 176 -3.59 -8.34 -9.76
CA ARG A 176 -2.52 -8.18 -10.76
C ARG A 176 -1.13 -8.43 -10.16
N VAL A 177 -0.84 -7.91 -8.97
CA VAL A 177 0.46 -8.17 -8.32
C VAL A 177 0.63 -9.63 -7.98
N LEU A 178 -0.42 -10.27 -7.45
CA LEU A 178 -0.39 -11.68 -7.12
C LEU A 178 -0.18 -12.53 -8.37
N GLU A 179 -0.70 -12.14 -9.53
CA GLU A 179 -0.50 -12.84 -10.79
C GLU A 179 0.88 -12.59 -11.40
N MET A 180 1.31 -11.33 -11.47
CA MET A 180 2.52 -10.92 -12.20
C MET A 180 3.83 -11.23 -11.47
N SER A 181 3.78 -11.40 -10.15
CA SER A 181 5.00 -11.55 -9.33
C SER A 181 5.27 -13.01 -9.02
N GLU A 182 6.54 -13.43 -9.02
CA GLU A 182 6.92 -14.77 -8.59
C GLU A 182 7.05 -14.89 -7.06
N VAL A 183 7.51 -13.82 -6.41
CA VAL A 183 7.68 -13.74 -4.95
C VAL A 183 6.89 -12.55 -4.41
N ILE A 184 6.10 -12.78 -3.36
CA ILE A 184 5.29 -11.75 -2.71
C ILE A 184 5.97 -11.29 -1.43
N LEU A 185 6.23 -9.99 -1.33
CA LEU A 185 6.74 -9.33 -0.13
C LEU A 185 5.57 -8.73 0.64
N LEU A 186 5.26 -9.32 1.80
CA LEU A 186 4.25 -8.80 2.72
C LEU A 186 4.91 -7.86 3.72
N VAL A 187 4.63 -6.56 3.63
CA VAL A 187 5.19 -5.55 4.53
C VAL A 187 4.25 -5.35 5.72
N ALA A 188 4.76 -5.63 6.92
CA ALA A 188 4.04 -5.47 8.18
C ALA A 188 4.82 -4.54 9.13
N ASP A 189 4.13 -3.66 9.84
CA ASP A 189 4.77 -2.82 10.86
C ASP A 189 4.99 -3.63 12.15
N ILE A 190 6.22 -3.59 12.68
CA ILE A 190 6.68 -4.43 13.80
C ILE A 190 5.89 -4.24 15.09
N ARG A 191 5.18 -3.12 15.25
CA ARG A 191 4.45 -2.82 16.49
C ARG A 191 3.20 -3.69 16.63
N HIS A 192 2.61 -4.11 15.51
CA HIS A 192 1.41 -4.96 15.53
C HIS A 192 1.33 -5.87 14.28
N PRO A 193 2.36 -6.68 14.01
CA PRO A 193 2.52 -7.35 12.72
C PRO A 193 1.41 -8.37 12.42
N VAL A 194 0.79 -8.94 13.46
CA VAL A 194 -0.35 -9.85 13.34
C VAL A 194 -1.50 -9.22 12.59
N LEU A 195 -1.80 -7.94 12.83
CA LEU A 195 -2.90 -7.22 12.15
C LEU A 195 -2.56 -6.93 10.68
N HIS A 196 -1.28 -6.82 10.36
CA HIS A 196 -0.81 -6.54 9.01
C HIS A 196 -0.56 -7.80 8.17
N PHE A 197 -0.76 -8.98 8.75
CA PHE A 197 -0.53 -10.26 8.11
C PHE A 197 -1.83 -11.08 8.02
N PRO A 198 -2.64 -10.91 6.95
CA PRO A 198 -3.84 -11.70 6.75
C PRO A 198 -3.51 -13.16 6.43
N PRO A 199 -3.90 -14.15 7.27
CA PRO A 199 -3.61 -15.57 7.02
C PRO A 199 -4.25 -16.08 5.72
N ALA A 200 -5.40 -15.52 5.34
CA ALA A 200 -6.10 -15.83 4.10
C ALA A 200 -5.26 -15.50 2.85
N LEU A 201 -4.52 -14.38 2.89
CA LEU A 201 -3.63 -13.97 1.80
C LEU A 201 -2.43 -14.91 1.70
N PHE A 202 -1.77 -15.20 2.82
CA PHE A 202 -0.67 -16.17 2.85
C PHE A 202 -1.10 -17.53 2.31
N THR A 203 -2.24 -18.04 2.79
CA THR A 203 -2.81 -19.31 2.32
C THR A 203 -3.16 -19.27 0.83
N HIS A 204 -3.67 -18.14 0.34
CA HIS A 204 -3.99 -17.98 -1.07
C HIS A 204 -2.74 -18.06 -1.95
N VAL A 205 -1.68 -17.32 -1.59
CA VAL A 205 -0.44 -17.27 -2.36
C VAL A 205 0.28 -18.61 -2.33
N THR A 206 0.38 -19.25 -1.16
CA THR A 206 1.14 -20.50 -0.99
C THR A 206 0.40 -21.74 -1.49
N LYS A 207 -0.89 -21.90 -1.13
CA LYS A 207 -1.63 -23.14 -1.43
C LYS A 207 -2.31 -23.15 -2.79
N ARG A 208 -2.72 -21.98 -3.32
CA ARG A 208 -3.46 -21.88 -4.60
C ARG A 208 -2.58 -21.39 -5.74
N LEU A 209 -1.79 -20.34 -5.50
CA LEU A 209 -0.87 -19.82 -6.53
C LEU A 209 0.48 -20.55 -6.52
N HIS A 210 0.77 -21.34 -5.48
CA HIS A 210 2.05 -22.04 -5.32
C HIS A 210 3.27 -21.11 -5.38
N LYS A 211 3.12 -19.88 -4.88
CA LYS A 211 4.16 -18.84 -4.87
C LYS A 211 4.73 -18.65 -3.47
N GLU A 212 5.93 -18.09 -3.44
CA GLU A 212 6.67 -17.83 -2.22
C GLU A 212 6.27 -16.50 -1.59
N VAL A 213 6.25 -16.45 -0.27
CA VAL A 213 5.92 -15.26 0.51
C VAL A 213 7.08 -14.95 1.46
N ILE A 214 7.50 -13.68 1.49
CA ILE A 214 8.47 -13.16 2.46
C ILE A 214 7.76 -12.07 3.27
N LEU A 215 7.74 -12.22 4.59
CA LEU A 215 7.24 -11.20 5.51
C LEU A 215 8.36 -10.21 5.83
N VAL A 216 8.18 -8.95 5.45
CA VAL A 216 9.09 -7.85 5.80
C VAL A 216 8.54 -7.15 7.04
N LEU A 217 9.20 -7.34 8.18
CA LEU A 217 8.89 -6.64 9.42
C LEU A 217 9.54 -5.25 9.38
N ASN A 218 8.76 -4.23 9.06
CA ASN A 218 9.22 -2.85 8.90
C ASN A 218 9.24 -2.09 10.24
N LYS A 219 10.13 -1.09 10.31
CA LYS A 219 10.32 -0.18 11.45
C LYS A 219 10.78 -0.88 12.73
N ILE A 220 11.62 -1.91 12.61
CA ILE A 220 12.19 -2.64 13.76
C ILE A 220 12.91 -1.73 14.76
N ASP A 221 13.34 -0.53 14.33
CA ASP A 221 13.94 0.50 15.19
C ASP A 221 13.00 1.06 16.26
N LEU A 222 11.69 0.81 16.16
CA LEU A 222 10.69 1.26 17.13
C LEU A 222 10.53 0.31 18.33
N VAL A 223 11.15 -0.87 18.29
CA VAL A 223 11.01 -1.89 19.33
C VAL A 223 12.36 -2.46 19.76
N PRO A 224 12.46 -3.08 20.95
CA PRO A 224 13.67 -3.79 21.36
C PRO A 224 13.97 -5.01 20.48
N ASP A 225 15.24 -5.32 20.28
CA ASP A 225 15.70 -6.45 19.47
C ASP A 225 15.09 -7.79 19.92
N GLN A 226 14.90 -7.99 21.22
CA GLN A 226 14.29 -9.20 21.77
C GLN A 226 12.86 -9.41 21.24
N LEU A 227 12.11 -8.31 21.07
CA LEU A 227 10.75 -8.37 20.53
C LEU A 227 10.77 -8.70 19.03
N THR A 228 11.72 -8.15 18.27
CA THR A 228 11.89 -8.51 16.86
C THR A 228 12.21 -10.00 16.72
N CYS A 229 13.12 -10.54 17.52
CA CYS A 229 13.42 -11.99 17.54
C CYS A 229 12.18 -12.83 17.91
N ALA A 230 11.41 -12.40 18.91
CA ALA A 230 10.19 -13.09 19.32
C ALA A 230 9.13 -13.11 18.21
N TRP A 231 8.95 -12.00 17.48
CA TRP A 231 8.05 -11.96 16.33
C TRP A 231 8.50 -12.87 15.19
N MET A 232 9.79 -12.87 14.86
CA MET A 232 10.34 -13.76 13.83
C MET A 232 10.08 -15.23 14.17
N ASP A 233 10.37 -15.63 15.40
CA ASP A 233 10.12 -17.00 15.89
C ASP A 233 8.63 -17.35 15.89
N PHE A 234 7.76 -16.42 16.32
CA PHE A 234 6.31 -16.59 16.27
C PHE A 234 5.82 -16.87 14.84
N PHE A 235 6.18 -16.03 13.86
CA PHE A 235 5.72 -16.19 12.49
C PHE A 235 6.27 -17.46 11.83
N GLN A 236 7.53 -17.81 12.09
CA GLN A 236 8.14 -19.03 11.56
C GLN A 236 7.49 -20.30 12.13
N LYS A 237 7.09 -20.28 13.41
CA LYS A 237 6.35 -21.38 14.05
C LYS A 237 4.92 -21.50 13.55
N GLN A 238 4.21 -20.39 13.43
CA GLN A 238 2.81 -20.36 13.01
C GLN A 238 2.63 -20.65 11.51
N PHE A 239 3.57 -20.19 10.68
CA PHE A 239 3.51 -20.33 9.23
C PHE A 239 4.77 -21.03 8.70
N PRO A 240 4.81 -22.38 8.70
CA PRO A 240 5.96 -23.13 8.21
C PRO A 240 6.30 -22.76 6.76
N GLY A 241 7.59 -22.49 6.51
CA GLY A 241 8.09 -22.05 5.21
C GLY A 241 8.03 -20.54 4.96
N LEU A 242 7.41 -19.76 5.85
CA LEU A 242 7.44 -18.30 5.78
C LEU A 242 8.85 -17.78 6.13
N ARG A 243 9.43 -17.00 5.22
CA ARG A 243 10.68 -16.28 5.48
C ARG A 243 10.34 -14.90 6.07
N VAL A 244 11.02 -14.53 7.14
CA VAL A 244 10.79 -13.25 7.84
C VAL A 244 12.07 -12.41 7.76
N LEU A 245 11.94 -11.20 7.23
CA LEU A 245 13.03 -10.25 7.02
C LEU A 245 12.81 -9.01 7.89
N PRO A 246 13.66 -8.73 8.90
CA PRO A 246 13.60 -7.50 9.66
C PRO A 246 14.14 -6.32 8.83
N PHE A 247 13.44 -5.19 8.83
CA PHE A 247 13.80 -4.01 8.03
C PHE A 247 13.59 -2.70 8.80
N ALA A 248 14.57 -1.80 8.71
CA ALA A 248 14.44 -0.41 9.16
C ALA A 248 15.24 0.54 8.27
N SER A 249 14.58 1.55 7.72
CA SER A 249 15.23 2.60 6.93
C SER A 249 16.13 3.48 7.78
N TYR A 250 15.66 3.90 8.96
CA TYR A 250 16.25 5.00 9.71
C TYR A 250 16.97 4.60 11.01
N ALA A 251 17.20 3.30 11.19
CA ALA A 251 17.92 2.77 12.33
C ALA A 251 19.35 3.34 12.42
N GLY A 252 19.71 3.88 13.59
CA GLY A 252 21.04 4.46 13.84
C GLY A 252 21.28 5.85 13.25
N MET A 253 20.25 6.50 12.68
CA MET A 253 20.37 7.88 12.20
C MET A 253 20.30 8.89 13.36
N LYS A 254 21.00 10.01 13.22
CA LYS A 254 21.01 11.08 14.21
C LYS A 254 19.91 12.08 13.90
N VAL A 255 19.13 12.43 14.91
CA VAL A 255 18.17 13.53 14.84
C VAL A 255 18.94 14.85 14.96
N LYS A 256 18.80 15.74 13.97
CA LYS A 256 19.50 17.02 13.89
C LYS A 256 18.50 18.18 13.72
N GLY A 257 18.67 19.20 14.57
CA GLY A 257 17.91 20.45 14.49
C GLY A 257 16.56 20.43 15.20
N LYS A 258 15.95 21.62 15.35
CA LYS A 258 14.68 21.83 16.08
C LYS A 258 13.45 21.17 15.42
N LYS A 259 13.58 20.73 14.17
CA LYS A 259 12.52 20.05 13.39
C LYS A 259 12.58 18.51 13.46
N GLY A 260 13.55 17.93 14.17
CA GLY A 260 13.60 16.47 14.32
C GLY A 260 14.13 15.68 13.12
N LYS A 261 14.82 16.33 12.17
CA LYS A 261 15.28 15.70 10.93
C LYS A 261 16.29 14.58 11.17
N ARG A 262 16.09 13.42 10.58
CA ARG A 262 17.03 12.30 10.64
C ARG A 262 18.08 12.41 9.51
N GLN A 263 19.36 12.42 9.88
CA GLN A 263 20.47 12.33 8.94
C GLN A 263 21.39 11.17 9.30
N GLY A 264 21.76 10.37 8.31
CA GLY A 264 22.65 9.22 8.50
C GLY A 264 22.72 8.31 7.30
N LYS A 265 23.56 7.27 7.41
CA LYS A 265 23.70 6.24 6.39
C LYS A 265 22.58 5.21 6.55
N LEU A 266 22.02 4.74 5.44
CA LEU A 266 20.99 3.70 5.38
C LEU A 266 21.52 2.28 5.68
N LYS A 267 22.42 2.13 6.66
CA LYS A 267 23.18 0.88 6.89
C LYS A 267 22.28 -0.35 7.09
N MET A 268 21.26 -0.23 7.95
CA MET A 268 20.33 -1.33 8.22
C MET A 268 19.46 -1.68 7.01
N ALA A 269 19.03 -0.69 6.23
CA ALA A 269 18.30 -0.94 4.99
C ALA A 269 19.17 -1.71 3.98
N PHE A 270 20.45 -1.35 3.85
CA PHE A 270 21.38 -2.08 2.99
C PHE A 270 21.60 -3.53 3.46
N GLU A 271 21.76 -3.76 4.76
CA GLU A 271 21.90 -5.10 5.33
C GLU A 271 20.65 -5.95 5.04
N ALA A 272 19.46 -5.38 5.24
CA ALA A 272 18.20 -6.06 4.93
C ALA A 272 18.02 -6.32 3.41
N CYS A 273 18.43 -5.40 2.53
CA CYS A 273 18.38 -5.64 1.09
C CYS A 273 19.38 -6.73 0.64
N LYS A 274 20.55 -6.83 1.28
CA LYS A 274 21.49 -7.94 1.04
C LYS A 274 20.91 -9.28 1.45
N GLU A 275 20.27 -9.33 2.62
CA GLU A 275 19.59 -10.53 3.09
C GLU A 275 18.41 -10.91 2.18
N LEU A 276 17.63 -9.93 1.70
CA LEU A 276 16.58 -10.15 0.71
C LEU A 276 17.13 -10.76 -0.58
N ILE A 277 18.24 -10.26 -1.12
CA ILE A 277 18.87 -10.87 -2.30
C ILE A 277 19.31 -12.30 -2.00
N SER A 278 19.94 -12.56 -0.84
CA SER A 278 20.36 -13.92 -0.47
C SER A 278 19.16 -14.88 -0.43
N ILE A 279 18.04 -14.44 0.15
CA ILE A 279 16.80 -15.19 0.15
C ILE A 279 16.31 -15.45 -1.28
N CYS A 280 16.32 -14.43 -2.15
CA CYS A 280 15.93 -14.58 -3.55
C CYS A 280 16.87 -15.53 -4.32
N GLU A 281 18.18 -15.48 -4.09
CA GLU A 281 19.17 -16.40 -4.67
C GLU A 281 18.85 -17.86 -4.28
N GLU A 282 18.50 -18.11 -3.02
CA GLU A 282 18.08 -19.44 -2.55
C GLU A 282 16.77 -19.92 -3.18
N LEU A 283 15.77 -19.03 -3.31
CA LEU A 283 14.46 -19.38 -3.87
C LEU A 283 14.53 -19.66 -5.38
N VAL A 284 15.35 -18.90 -6.10
CA VAL A 284 15.43 -18.98 -7.57
C VAL A 284 16.48 -19.99 -8.03
N GLY A 285 17.52 -20.23 -7.21
CA GLY A 285 18.63 -21.11 -7.55
C GLY A 285 19.36 -20.63 -8.81
N SER A 286 19.59 -21.53 -9.77
CA SER A 286 20.30 -21.22 -11.02
C SER A 286 19.41 -20.68 -12.15
N LYS A 287 18.15 -20.32 -11.87
CA LYS A 287 17.17 -19.97 -12.92
C LYS A 287 17.22 -18.50 -13.35
N VAL A 288 17.72 -17.61 -12.49
CA VAL A 288 17.84 -16.16 -12.74
C VAL A 288 19.19 -15.71 -12.21
N ASP A 289 19.84 -14.82 -12.96
CA ASP A 289 21.05 -14.14 -12.50
C ASP A 289 20.69 -12.86 -11.73
N LEU A 290 20.99 -12.82 -10.43
CA LEU A 290 20.77 -11.67 -9.55
C LEU A 290 22.04 -10.80 -9.35
N SER A 291 23.12 -11.09 -10.09
CA SER A 291 24.41 -10.38 -9.96
C SER A 291 24.29 -8.87 -10.20
N SER A 292 23.41 -8.46 -11.13
CA SER A 292 23.16 -7.05 -11.44
C SER A 292 22.61 -6.27 -10.24
N TRP A 293 21.63 -6.84 -9.53
CA TRP A 293 21.06 -6.24 -8.33
C TRP A 293 22.07 -6.20 -7.19
N LYS A 294 22.82 -7.29 -6.99
CA LYS A 294 23.86 -7.36 -5.96
C LYS A 294 24.92 -6.27 -6.15
N ARG A 295 25.40 -6.09 -7.38
CA ARG A 295 26.34 -5.01 -7.71
C ARG A 295 25.75 -3.64 -7.44
N LYS A 296 24.49 -3.39 -7.83
CA LYS A 296 23.82 -2.10 -7.60
C LYS A 296 23.72 -1.77 -6.11
N ILE A 297 23.34 -2.73 -5.27
CA ILE A 297 23.27 -2.55 -3.82
C ILE A 297 24.65 -2.25 -3.24
N ASP A 298 25.69 -2.98 -3.67
CA ASP A 298 27.06 -2.75 -3.20
C ASP A 298 27.60 -1.38 -3.64
N GLU A 299 27.27 -0.91 -4.85
CA GLU A 299 27.61 0.42 -5.34
C GLU A 299 26.91 1.53 -4.54
N GLU A 300 25.60 1.41 -4.29
CA GLU A 300 24.83 2.38 -3.46
C GLU A 300 25.36 2.43 -2.01
N PHE A 301 25.72 1.27 -1.46
CA PHE A 301 26.35 1.18 -0.13
C PHE A 301 27.74 1.85 -0.10
N ALA A 302 28.58 1.58 -1.11
CA ALA A 302 29.92 2.15 -1.21
C ALA A 302 29.91 3.67 -1.44
N ASN A 303 28.96 4.17 -2.23
CA ASN A 303 28.73 5.59 -2.45
C ASN A 303 28.20 6.30 -1.20
N GLY A 304 27.79 5.54 -0.18
CA GLY A 304 27.40 6.05 1.12
C GLY A 304 26.17 6.94 1.03
N GLU A 305 25.14 6.48 0.30
CA GLU A 305 23.87 7.20 0.21
C GLU A 305 23.40 7.63 1.60
N MET A 306 23.32 8.95 1.77
CA MET A 306 22.79 9.58 2.97
C MET A 306 21.31 9.80 2.72
N ALA A 307 20.47 9.20 3.54
CA ALA A 307 19.08 9.63 3.61
C ALA A 307 19.02 10.95 4.39
N ASP A 308 18.34 11.93 3.82
CA ASP A 308 17.92 13.14 4.53
C ASP A 308 16.39 13.12 4.59
N ASP A 309 15.85 13.36 5.78
CA ASP A 309 14.40 13.47 6.06
C ASP A 309 13.74 14.67 5.33
N ASP A 310 14.48 15.41 4.49
CA ASP A 310 13.94 16.43 3.59
C ASP A 310 13.06 15.84 2.46
N ASP A 311 12.90 14.52 2.41
CA ASP A 311 11.84 13.82 1.68
C ASP A 311 10.53 13.75 2.48
N ASP A 312 10.22 14.79 3.26
CA ASP A 312 8.87 15.05 3.77
C ASP A 312 7.90 15.10 2.58
N ASP A 313 7.10 14.04 2.46
CA ASP A 313 5.94 13.89 1.57
C ASP A 313 4.89 15.00 1.80
N ASP A 314 5.03 15.80 2.86
CA ASP A 314 4.18 16.96 3.17
C ASP A 314 4.55 18.25 2.40
N GLU A 315 5.79 18.40 1.90
CA GLU A 315 6.21 19.58 1.10
C GLU A 315 6.51 19.27 -0.38
N ARG A 316 6.59 17.99 -0.77
CA ARG A 316 6.38 17.64 -2.18
C ARG A 316 4.89 17.84 -2.44
N GLU A 317 4.52 18.96 -3.07
CA GLU A 317 3.29 18.96 -3.88
C GLU A 317 3.42 17.71 -4.77
N GLY A 318 2.65 16.66 -4.43
CA GLY A 318 2.57 15.46 -5.27
C GLY A 318 2.37 15.91 -6.71
N PRO A 319 2.90 15.16 -7.71
CA PRO A 319 2.81 15.56 -9.11
C PRO A 319 1.39 16.09 -9.36
N GLU A 320 1.29 17.31 -9.92
CA GLU A 320 -0.02 17.88 -10.25
C GLU A 320 -0.80 16.78 -10.96
N ALA A 321 -2.08 16.57 -10.64
CA ALA A 321 -2.80 15.38 -11.12
C ALA A 321 -2.84 15.23 -12.66
N ASP A 322 -2.40 16.24 -13.41
CA ASP A 322 -2.13 16.19 -14.86
C ASP A 322 -0.85 15.41 -15.23
N ASP A 323 0.12 15.27 -14.32
CA ASP A 323 1.37 14.53 -14.48
C ASP A 323 1.28 13.05 -14.02
N LEU A 324 0.14 12.62 -13.47
CA LEU A 324 -0.12 11.22 -13.17
C LEU A 324 -0.55 10.49 -14.46
N GLU A 325 0.43 10.04 -15.26
CA GLU A 325 0.17 9.02 -16.28
C GLU A 325 -0.28 7.73 -15.59
N VAL A 326 -1.60 7.56 -15.48
CA VAL A 326 -2.19 6.29 -15.06
C VAL A 326 -1.85 5.28 -16.14
N ALA A 327 -0.91 4.38 -15.84
CA ALA A 327 -0.50 3.32 -16.76
C ALA A 327 -1.75 2.61 -17.33
N PRO A 328 -1.76 2.30 -18.64
CA PRO A 328 -2.88 1.60 -19.25
C PRO A 328 -3.14 0.30 -18.49
N GLN A 329 -4.42 -0.02 -18.29
CA GLN A 329 -4.82 -1.25 -17.60
C GLN A 329 -4.19 -2.43 -18.33
N ASP A 330 -3.21 -3.08 -17.70
CA ASP A 330 -2.73 -4.36 -18.19
C ASP A 330 -3.83 -5.39 -17.92
N THR A 331 -4.53 -5.74 -18.98
CA THR A 331 -5.48 -6.86 -19.06
C THR A 331 -4.88 -8.00 -19.88
N GLY A 332 -3.57 -7.97 -20.11
CA GLY A 332 -2.83 -9.04 -20.75
C GLY A 332 -3.00 -10.32 -19.94
N PHE A 333 -3.18 -11.42 -20.66
CA PHE A 333 -3.17 -12.74 -20.06
C PHE A 333 -1.76 -13.04 -19.54
N TYR A 334 -1.63 -13.14 -18.22
CA TYR A 334 -0.44 -13.66 -17.59
C TYR A 334 -0.50 -15.19 -17.64
N GLN A 335 0.25 -15.77 -18.57
CA GLN A 335 0.58 -17.18 -18.50
C GLN A 335 1.66 -17.32 -17.42
N GLU A 336 1.48 -18.23 -16.45
CA GLU A 336 2.44 -18.49 -15.37
C GLU A 336 3.75 -19.12 -15.88
N GLU A 337 4.45 -18.42 -16.75
CA GLU A 337 5.84 -18.70 -17.07
C GLU A 337 6.70 -18.06 -15.98
N ARG A 338 7.10 -18.88 -14.99
CA ARG A 338 8.04 -18.43 -13.96
C ARG A 338 9.33 -17.97 -14.62
N TYR A 339 9.84 -16.80 -14.20
CA TYR A 339 11.11 -16.26 -14.66
C TYR A 339 11.13 -15.94 -16.15
N LYS A 340 10.03 -15.35 -16.64
CA LYS A 340 9.94 -14.92 -18.02
C LYS A 340 11.11 -14.00 -18.38
N ASP A 341 11.78 -14.29 -19.49
CA ASP A 341 12.97 -13.59 -19.96
C ASP A 341 14.16 -13.62 -18.97
N GLY A 342 14.19 -14.59 -18.04
CA GLY A 342 15.22 -14.69 -17.01
C GLY A 342 15.11 -13.62 -15.93
N VAL A 343 13.94 -13.02 -15.76
CA VAL A 343 13.67 -11.93 -14.80
C VAL A 343 12.96 -12.47 -13.56
N LEU A 344 13.39 -12.06 -12.37
CA LEU A 344 12.63 -12.23 -11.13
C LEU A 344 11.75 -10.99 -10.90
N THR A 345 10.47 -11.20 -10.59
CA THR A 345 9.53 -10.14 -10.25
C THR A 345 9.13 -10.25 -8.78
N LEU A 346 9.34 -9.16 -8.04
CA LEU A 346 8.92 -9.03 -6.65
C LEU A 346 7.63 -8.20 -6.56
N GLY A 347 6.63 -8.74 -5.89
CA GLY A 347 5.34 -8.10 -5.67
C GLY A 347 5.21 -7.60 -4.25
N PHE A 348 5.21 -6.29 -4.05
CA PHE A 348 5.00 -5.72 -2.72
C PHE A 348 3.51 -5.63 -2.40
N VAL A 349 3.15 -6.04 -1.19
CA VAL A 349 1.80 -5.94 -0.63
C VAL A 349 1.95 -5.55 0.83
N GLY A 350 1.27 -4.49 1.27
CA GLY A 350 1.38 -4.04 2.66
C GLY A 350 0.27 -3.08 3.04
N LEU A 351 0.02 -2.99 4.34
CA LEU A 351 -0.93 -2.07 4.95
C LEU A 351 -0.15 -0.94 5.62
N SER A 352 -0.18 0.26 5.05
CA SER A 352 0.45 1.43 5.67
C SER A 352 -0.37 1.90 6.88
N PHE A 353 0.33 2.15 7.99
CA PHE A 353 -0.21 2.66 9.26
C PHE A 353 -0.72 4.11 9.10
N ALA A 354 -1.88 4.29 8.47
CA ALA A 354 -2.62 5.55 8.46
C ALA A 354 -4.13 5.29 8.53
N PHE A 355 -4.60 4.46 9.48
CA PHE A 355 -6.02 4.25 9.81
C PHE A 355 -6.98 4.03 8.62
N ARG A 356 -6.46 3.57 7.49
CA ARG A 356 -7.17 3.33 6.24
C ARG A 356 -6.58 2.05 5.67
N PHE A 357 -7.45 1.10 5.34
CA PHE A 357 -7.06 0.01 4.45
C PHE A 357 -6.68 0.62 3.11
N SER A 358 -5.40 0.92 2.93
CA SER A 358 -4.82 1.34 1.68
C SER A 358 -3.63 0.43 1.39
N LEU A 359 -3.70 -0.26 0.26
CA LEU A 359 -2.59 -0.97 -0.36
C LEU A 359 -1.62 0.08 -0.93
N ASP A 360 -0.85 0.74 -0.07
CA ASP A 360 -0.02 1.89 -0.45
C ASP A 360 1.35 1.50 -1.03
N TYR A 361 1.72 0.22 -1.05
CA TYR A 361 2.98 -0.24 -1.64
C TYR A 361 2.73 -1.31 -2.69
N LEU A 362 2.21 -0.91 -3.86
CA LEU A 362 2.10 -1.78 -5.03
C LEU A 362 3.20 -1.42 -6.04
N VAL A 363 4.44 -1.80 -5.75
CA VAL A 363 5.56 -1.65 -6.69
C VAL A 363 5.90 -3.01 -7.25
N VAL A 364 5.83 -3.15 -8.57
CA VAL A 364 6.38 -4.31 -9.28
C VAL A 364 7.80 -3.95 -9.69
N SER A 365 8.78 -4.46 -8.95
CA SER A 365 10.18 -4.33 -9.32
C SER A 365 10.58 -5.51 -10.20
N LYS A 366 11.04 -5.22 -11.41
CA LYS A 366 11.58 -6.20 -12.37
C LYS A 366 13.10 -6.18 -12.31
N CYS A 367 13.73 -7.36 -12.30
CA CYS A 367 15.17 -7.50 -12.52
C CYS A 367 15.57 -7.21 -13.97
#